data_AF-A0A2G4G604-F1
#
_entry.id   AF-A0A2G4G604-F1
#
_cell.length_a   1.000
_cell.length_b   1.000
_cell.length_c   1.000
_cell.angle_alpha   90.00
_cell.angle_beta   90.00
_cell.angle_gamma   90.00
#
_symmetry.space_group_name_H-M   'P 1'
#
loop_
_entity.id
_entity.type
_entity.pdbx_description
1 polymer ?
#
loop_
_entity_poly.entity_id
_entity_poly.type
_entity_poly.pdbx_seq_one_letter_code
_entity_poly.pdbx_strand_id
1 'polypeptide(L)'
;MITSPKKALIALAVIALVAPIGIATPAQAETFAFASAPLTNLNPAGDTINGGFTKFPTKAGMYIQQCTAPVGAARPVTCSDTLQLWVTAAGGPGTTSPTGAIAMKVAGSITGKGVAVDCTTTQCGLFFRLDHTAPTDTSEDKFLPITFRAGAAAPVLAADEIIVTLNGTALVRNVPSNLAYRADAKIVATAKSGLPVTFTSLTPECSYADGILTALKGAGQCALGYSTAGNATTAAATGNFPFILTPGAQQIGALPKSLKVGVSKSLPKSSNFGEMIMYKTSSKSCSIKANVLKASKPGACALDFHAAEKSGMWQMSHGSVKIVIK
;
A
#
# COMPACT_ATOMS: atom_id res chain seq x y z
N MET A 1 35.04 -95.15 -6.10
CA MET A 1 33.56 -95.04 -6.05
C MET A 1 33.13 -94.80 -4.62
N ILE A 2 32.29 -93.78 -4.42
CA ILE A 2 31.50 -93.47 -3.22
C ILE A 2 32.29 -92.93 -2.00
N THR A 3 32.35 -91.59 -1.94
CA THR A 3 32.61 -90.77 -0.75
C THR A 3 31.48 -90.91 0.27
N SER A 4 31.81 -91.22 1.54
CA SER A 4 30.90 -91.11 2.69
C SER A 4 31.33 -89.98 3.63
N PRO A 5 30.40 -89.26 4.29
CA PRO A 5 30.64 -87.91 4.78
C PRO A 5 31.04 -87.84 6.26
N LYS A 6 31.80 -86.77 6.57
CA LYS A 6 32.20 -86.34 7.91
C LYS A 6 30.98 -85.89 8.71
N LYS A 7 30.84 -86.40 9.95
CA LYS A 7 29.91 -85.86 10.96
C LYS A 7 30.51 -84.59 11.55
N ALA A 8 29.84 -83.45 11.35
CA ALA A 8 30.08 -82.22 12.09
C ALA A 8 28.75 -81.78 12.73
N LEU A 9 28.75 -81.70 14.06
CA LEU A 9 27.61 -81.26 14.87
C LEU A 9 27.37 -79.77 14.65
N ILE A 10 26.17 -79.41 14.20
CA ILE A 10 25.70 -78.02 14.10
C ILE A 10 24.93 -77.70 15.39
N ALA A 11 25.43 -76.76 16.18
CA ALA A 11 24.70 -76.18 17.29
C ALA A 11 23.69 -75.14 16.77
N LEU A 12 22.40 -75.40 16.94
CA LEU A 12 21.33 -74.42 16.70
C LEU A 12 21.28 -73.41 17.87
N ALA A 13 21.59 -72.15 17.59
CA ALA A 13 21.27 -71.04 18.49
C ALA A 13 19.83 -70.56 18.22
N VAL A 14 18.95 -70.73 19.20
CA VAL A 14 17.57 -70.24 19.20
C VAL A 14 17.60 -68.75 19.55
N ILE A 15 17.32 -67.89 18.58
CA ILE A 15 17.12 -66.44 18.80
C ILE A 15 15.68 -66.25 19.28
N ALA A 16 15.50 -65.90 20.56
CA ALA A 16 14.22 -65.50 21.11
C ALA A 16 13.82 -64.13 20.54
N LEU A 17 12.75 -64.09 19.74
CA LEU A 17 12.13 -62.87 19.23
C LEU A 17 11.36 -62.20 20.37
N VAL A 18 11.93 -61.18 20.99
CA VAL A 18 11.20 -60.29 21.91
C VAL A 18 10.41 -59.31 21.06
N ALA A 19 9.10 -59.55 20.91
CA ALA A 19 8.19 -58.61 20.26
C ALA A 19 8.00 -57.36 21.15
N PRO A 20 8.19 -56.13 20.64
CA PRO A 20 7.78 -54.95 21.37
C PRO A 20 6.24 -54.92 21.44
N ILE A 21 5.71 -54.95 22.65
CA ILE A 21 4.29 -54.68 22.93
C ILE A 21 4.07 -53.19 22.63
N GLY A 22 3.66 -52.90 21.40
CA GLY A 22 3.16 -51.57 21.03
C GLY A 22 1.89 -51.30 21.80
N ILE A 23 1.85 -50.18 22.52
CA ILE A 23 0.65 -49.64 23.11
C ILE A 23 -0.25 -49.22 21.94
N ALA A 24 -1.25 -50.01 21.59
CA ALA A 24 -2.22 -49.64 20.57
C ALA A 24 -3.02 -48.44 21.10
N THR A 25 -2.79 -47.26 20.54
CA THR A 25 -3.69 -46.12 20.71
C THR A 25 -5.08 -46.56 20.24
N PRO A 26 -6.17 -46.27 20.98
CA PRO A 26 -7.51 -46.60 20.53
C PRO A 26 -7.76 -45.90 19.19
N ALA A 27 -7.88 -46.69 18.12
CA ALA A 27 -8.31 -46.20 16.82
C ALA A 27 -9.80 -45.86 16.91
N GLN A 28 -10.11 -44.62 17.30
CA GLN A 28 -11.44 -44.05 17.08
C GLN A 28 -11.61 -43.96 15.56
N ALA A 29 -12.66 -44.59 15.02
CA ALA A 29 -12.96 -44.49 13.60
C ALA A 29 -13.37 -43.04 13.29
N GLU A 30 -12.63 -42.39 12.40
CA GLU A 30 -12.96 -41.05 11.90
C GLU A 30 -14.43 -41.03 11.45
N THR A 31 -15.21 -40.06 11.93
CA THR A 31 -16.62 -39.97 11.56
C THR A 31 -16.83 -39.14 10.30
N PHE A 32 -15.79 -38.44 9.84
CA PHE A 32 -15.77 -37.72 8.57
C PHE A 32 -14.84 -38.35 7.54
N ALA A 33 -15.15 -38.09 6.27
CA ALA A 33 -14.31 -38.47 5.14
C ALA A 33 -14.37 -37.35 4.09
N PHE A 34 -13.20 -36.91 3.63
CA PHE A 34 -13.06 -35.81 2.69
C PHE A 34 -12.23 -36.25 1.48
N ALA A 35 -12.78 -36.06 0.29
CA ALA A 35 -12.09 -36.32 -0.97
C ALA A 35 -11.76 -34.98 -1.63
N SER A 36 -10.53 -34.82 -2.14
CA SER A 36 -10.12 -33.57 -2.79
C SER A 36 -8.96 -33.72 -3.76
N ALA A 37 -8.85 -32.76 -4.67
CA ALA A 37 -7.75 -32.59 -5.59
C ALA A 37 -7.71 -31.13 -6.13
N PRO A 38 -6.55 -30.65 -6.61
CA PRO A 38 -5.23 -31.25 -6.48
C PRO A 38 -4.67 -31.07 -5.05
N LEU A 39 -3.82 -31.99 -4.59
CA LEU A 39 -3.12 -31.87 -3.31
C LEU A 39 -1.61 -31.63 -3.46
N THR A 40 -1.10 -31.78 -4.69
CA THR A 40 0.32 -31.69 -4.98
C THR A 40 0.55 -30.77 -6.15
N ASN A 41 1.77 -30.25 -6.27
CA ASN A 41 2.18 -29.40 -7.39
C ASN A 41 1.33 -28.12 -7.52
N LEU A 42 0.84 -27.63 -6.38
CA LEU A 42 0.03 -26.42 -6.27
C LEU A 42 0.85 -25.16 -6.62
N ASN A 43 0.20 -24.15 -7.17
CA ASN A 43 0.76 -22.84 -7.48
C ASN A 43 1.00 -22.03 -6.20
N PRO A 44 2.26 -21.64 -5.89
CA PRO A 44 2.57 -20.81 -4.72
C PRO A 44 1.85 -19.46 -4.68
N ALA A 45 1.50 -18.88 -5.84
CA ALA A 45 0.77 -17.62 -5.93
C ALA A 45 -0.71 -17.73 -5.52
N GLY A 46 -1.21 -18.96 -5.39
CA GLY A 46 -2.60 -19.25 -5.08
C GLY A 46 -3.13 -20.36 -5.95
N ASP A 47 -3.82 -21.32 -5.34
CA ASP A 47 -4.58 -22.36 -6.01
C ASP A 47 -5.87 -22.66 -5.23
N THR A 48 -6.78 -23.42 -5.86
CA THR A 48 -7.99 -23.92 -5.20
C THR A 48 -7.98 -25.45 -5.17
N ILE A 49 -8.04 -26.00 -3.97
CA ILE A 49 -8.26 -27.41 -3.72
C ILE A 49 -9.78 -27.63 -3.73
N ASN A 50 -10.26 -28.35 -4.73
CA ASN A 50 -11.67 -28.70 -4.85
C ASN A 50 -11.89 -30.06 -4.18
N GLY A 51 -12.95 -30.17 -3.38
CA GLY A 51 -13.26 -31.40 -2.67
C GLY A 51 -14.70 -31.49 -2.22
N GLY A 52 -14.96 -32.41 -1.31
CA GLY A 52 -16.28 -32.64 -0.74
C GLY A 52 -16.23 -33.68 0.36
N PHE A 53 -17.14 -33.58 1.31
CA PHE A 53 -17.33 -34.60 2.33
C PHE A 53 -18.15 -35.76 1.77
N THR A 54 -17.65 -36.97 1.94
CA THR A 54 -18.42 -38.21 1.73
C THR A 54 -19.04 -38.72 3.03
N LYS A 55 -18.50 -38.27 4.17
CA LYS A 55 -19.08 -38.37 5.51
C LYS A 55 -18.77 -37.09 6.27
N PHE A 56 -19.70 -36.61 7.07
CA PHE A 56 -19.56 -35.38 7.86
C PHE A 56 -19.98 -35.66 9.32
N PRO A 57 -19.28 -35.11 10.33
CA PRO A 57 -19.59 -35.41 11.72
C PRO A 57 -20.96 -34.84 12.11
N THR A 58 -21.69 -35.56 12.93
CA THR A 58 -23.00 -35.12 13.45
C THR A 58 -22.87 -34.28 14.72
N LYS A 59 -21.71 -34.35 15.39
CA LYS A 59 -21.47 -33.73 16.70
C LYS A 59 -21.31 -32.21 16.65
N ALA A 60 -20.65 -31.69 15.61
CA ALA A 60 -20.36 -30.28 15.42
C ALA A 60 -20.04 -30.00 13.94
N GLY A 61 -19.99 -28.72 13.55
CA GLY A 61 -19.39 -28.33 12.28
C GLY A 61 -17.86 -28.51 12.29
N MET A 62 -17.21 -28.20 11.17
CA MET A 62 -15.77 -28.34 11.02
C MET A 62 -15.13 -27.06 10.49
N TYR A 63 -13.92 -26.75 10.96
CA TYR A 63 -13.03 -25.84 10.25
C TYR A 63 -12.09 -26.63 9.34
N ILE A 64 -11.88 -26.11 8.13
CA ILE A 64 -10.78 -26.50 7.24
C ILE A 64 -9.84 -25.30 7.17
N GLN A 65 -8.60 -25.45 7.60
CA GLN A 65 -7.63 -24.35 7.66
C GLN A 65 -6.34 -24.75 6.96
N GLN A 66 -5.70 -23.84 6.23
CA GLN A 66 -4.34 -24.10 5.79
C GLN A 66 -3.37 -23.87 6.96
N CYS A 67 -2.65 -24.92 7.36
CA CYS A 67 -1.74 -24.88 8.50
C CYS A 67 -0.39 -25.53 8.20
N THR A 68 0.57 -25.25 9.07
CA THR A 68 1.79 -26.04 9.21
C THR A 68 1.49 -27.48 9.62
N ALA A 69 2.39 -28.42 9.31
CA ALA A 69 2.27 -29.79 9.79
C ALA A 69 2.28 -29.85 11.33
N PRO A 70 1.40 -30.64 11.95
CA PRO A 70 1.43 -30.85 13.40
C PRO A 70 2.68 -31.60 13.84
N VAL A 71 3.11 -31.36 15.08
CA VAL A 71 4.21 -32.10 15.72
C VAL A 71 3.60 -33.09 16.72
N GLY A 72 3.75 -34.39 16.45
CA GLY A 72 3.12 -35.43 17.26
C GLY A 72 1.59 -35.34 17.23
N ALA A 73 0.95 -35.45 18.39
CA ALA A 73 -0.51 -35.35 18.52
C ALA A 73 -1.02 -33.91 18.76
N ALA A 74 -0.14 -32.92 18.76
CA ALA A 74 -0.54 -31.53 18.98
C ALA A 74 -1.14 -30.92 17.70
N ARG A 75 -2.12 -30.03 17.86
CA ARG A 75 -2.63 -29.22 16.75
C ARG A 75 -1.51 -28.36 16.14
N PRO A 76 -1.60 -27.99 14.84
CA PRO A 76 -0.67 -27.07 14.22
C PRO A 76 -0.49 -25.77 15.00
N VAL A 77 0.75 -25.33 15.13
CA VAL A 77 1.09 -24.09 15.85
C VAL A 77 0.71 -22.84 15.06
N THR A 78 0.81 -22.93 13.73
CA THR A 78 0.49 -21.83 12.79
C THR A 78 -0.52 -22.31 11.76
N CYS A 79 -1.66 -21.62 11.72
CA CYS A 79 -2.72 -21.74 10.72
C CYS A 79 -3.00 -20.36 10.12
N SER A 80 -3.37 -20.30 8.85
CA SER A 80 -3.68 -19.04 8.17
C SER A 80 -4.90 -18.35 8.80
N ASP A 81 -4.78 -17.04 9.06
CA ASP A 81 -5.88 -16.22 9.57
C ASP A 81 -6.98 -16.02 8.51
N THR A 82 -6.64 -16.14 7.22
CA THR A 82 -7.54 -15.81 6.08
C THR A 82 -7.90 -17.00 5.19
N LEU A 83 -7.06 -18.04 5.15
CA LEU A 83 -7.29 -19.23 4.33
C LEU A 83 -7.91 -20.33 5.20
N GLN A 84 -9.22 -20.18 5.43
CA GLN A 84 -10.03 -21.10 6.21
C GLN A 84 -11.48 -21.12 5.74
N LEU A 85 -12.15 -22.26 5.95
CA LEU A 85 -13.59 -22.44 5.73
C LEU A 85 -14.24 -22.96 7.01
N TRP A 86 -15.45 -22.49 7.29
CA TRP A 86 -16.34 -23.06 8.28
C TRP A 86 -17.42 -23.88 7.59
N VAL A 87 -17.41 -25.19 7.79
CA VAL A 87 -18.36 -26.12 7.18
C VAL A 87 -19.36 -26.58 8.24
N THR A 88 -20.66 -26.40 8.00
CA THR A 88 -21.69 -26.82 8.94
C THR A 88 -23.04 -27.08 8.26
N ALA A 89 -23.76 -28.08 8.74
CA ALA A 89 -25.12 -28.39 8.28
C ALA A 89 -26.17 -27.38 8.78
N ALA A 90 -25.86 -26.61 9.83
CA ALA A 90 -26.77 -25.62 10.41
C ALA A 90 -27.02 -24.43 9.47
N GLY A 91 -26.10 -24.17 8.53
CA GLY A 91 -26.14 -23.02 7.64
C GLY A 91 -25.90 -21.68 8.36
N GLY A 92 -25.85 -20.59 7.59
CA GLY A 92 -25.63 -19.23 8.08
C GLY A 92 -24.65 -18.43 7.23
N PRO A 93 -24.60 -17.09 7.39
CA PRO A 93 -23.64 -16.24 6.67
C PRO A 93 -22.19 -16.67 6.92
N GLY A 94 -21.41 -16.83 5.85
CA GLY A 94 -20.00 -17.24 5.94
C GLY A 94 -19.76 -18.73 6.19
N THR A 95 -20.81 -19.56 6.21
CA THR A 95 -20.69 -21.03 6.29
C THR A 95 -20.63 -21.67 4.90
N THR A 96 -20.07 -22.87 4.84
CA THR A 96 -20.09 -23.75 3.68
C THR A 96 -20.92 -25.00 4.00
N SER A 97 -21.78 -25.42 3.07
CA SER A 97 -22.58 -26.64 3.25
C SER A 97 -21.70 -27.89 3.19
N PRO A 98 -21.92 -28.91 4.05
CA PRO A 98 -21.19 -30.17 4.02
C PRO A 98 -21.61 -31.11 2.86
N THR A 99 -22.76 -30.87 2.22
CA THR A 99 -23.31 -31.76 1.18
C THR A 99 -22.98 -31.34 -0.25
N GLY A 100 -22.19 -30.27 -0.43
CA GLY A 100 -21.83 -29.71 -1.74
C GLY A 100 -20.33 -29.77 -2.02
N ALA A 101 -19.95 -29.24 -3.20
CA ALA A 101 -18.55 -29.02 -3.53
C ALA A 101 -17.93 -27.98 -2.58
N ILE A 102 -16.76 -28.32 -2.07
CA ILE A 102 -15.92 -27.46 -1.23
C ILE A 102 -14.79 -26.93 -2.09
N ALA A 103 -14.57 -25.61 -2.06
CA ALA A 103 -13.47 -24.95 -2.75
C ALA A 103 -12.58 -24.24 -1.73
N MET A 104 -11.46 -24.86 -1.37
CA MET A 104 -10.51 -24.34 -0.39
C MET A 104 -9.36 -23.63 -1.11
N LYS A 105 -9.25 -22.31 -0.94
CA LYS A 105 -8.10 -21.55 -1.44
C LYS A 105 -6.88 -21.83 -0.58
N VAL A 106 -5.73 -21.96 -1.22
CA VAL A 106 -4.43 -22.19 -0.58
C VAL A 106 -3.36 -21.31 -1.21
N ALA A 107 -2.30 -20.98 -0.46
CA ALA A 107 -1.18 -20.18 -0.94
C ALA A 107 0.17 -20.71 -0.45
N GLY A 108 1.25 -20.41 -1.19
CA GLY A 108 2.61 -20.81 -0.84
C GLY A 108 3.17 -20.10 0.40
N SER A 109 2.52 -19.04 0.89
CA SER A 109 2.85 -18.37 2.15
C SER A 109 1.58 -18.12 2.96
N ILE A 110 1.65 -18.39 4.26
CA ILE A 110 0.55 -18.13 5.20
C ILE A 110 1.02 -17.24 6.34
N THR A 111 0.10 -16.46 6.91
CA THR A 111 0.33 -15.74 8.16
C THR A 111 -0.73 -16.16 9.18
N GLY A 112 -0.28 -16.52 10.38
CA GLY A 112 -1.13 -16.89 11.49
C GLY A 112 -0.59 -16.31 12.78
N LYS A 113 -1.41 -15.57 13.54
CA LYS A 113 -1.00 -14.94 14.81
C LYS A 113 0.29 -14.09 14.68
N GLY A 114 0.46 -13.43 13.54
CA GLY A 114 1.63 -12.59 13.25
C GLY A 114 2.90 -13.35 12.82
N VAL A 115 2.85 -14.68 12.67
CA VAL A 115 3.96 -15.49 12.17
C VAL A 115 3.74 -15.83 10.70
N ALA A 116 4.68 -15.45 9.84
CA ALA A 116 4.69 -15.82 8.43
C ALA A 116 5.43 -17.15 8.22
N VAL A 117 4.85 -18.05 7.42
CA VAL A 117 5.42 -19.36 7.08
C VAL A 117 5.43 -19.54 5.56
N ASP A 118 6.57 -19.95 5.03
CA ASP A 118 6.73 -20.37 3.64
C ASP A 118 6.40 -21.86 3.48
N CYS A 119 5.23 -22.15 2.92
CA CYS A 119 4.73 -23.49 2.65
C CYS A 119 5.37 -24.17 1.43
N THR A 120 6.27 -23.47 0.71
CA THR A 120 7.08 -24.10 -0.36
C THR A 120 8.31 -24.82 0.19
N THR A 121 8.75 -24.44 1.40
CA THR A 121 9.91 -25.01 2.09
C THR A 121 9.55 -25.66 3.43
N THR A 122 8.42 -25.29 4.03
CA THR A 122 7.85 -25.89 5.24
C THR A 122 6.66 -26.76 4.87
N GLN A 123 6.51 -27.94 5.48
CA GLN A 123 5.35 -28.78 5.22
C GLN A 123 4.07 -28.11 5.73
N CYS A 124 3.18 -27.79 4.80
CA CYS A 124 1.84 -27.29 5.07
C CYS A 124 0.77 -28.28 4.57
N GLY A 125 -0.47 -28.07 4.99
CA GLY A 125 -1.60 -28.92 4.65
C GLY A 125 -2.92 -28.33 5.09
N LEU A 126 -4.00 -29.02 4.73
CA LEU A 126 -5.33 -28.73 5.26
C LEU A 126 -5.45 -29.41 6.62
N PHE A 127 -5.71 -28.61 7.65
CA PHE A 127 -6.04 -29.09 8.97
C PHE A 127 -7.54 -29.02 9.18
N PHE A 128 -8.11 -30.17 9.51
CA PHE A 128 -9.51 -30.36 9.85
C PHE A 128 -9.63 -30.44 11.36
N ARG A 129 -10.61 -29.72 11.92
CA ARG A 129 -10.95 -29.79 13.35
C ARG A 129 -12.43 -29.52 13.53
N LEU A 130 -13.00 -30.00 14.63
CA LEU A 130 -14.33 -29.56 15.03
C LEU A 130 -14.34 -28.05 15.28
N ASP A 131 -15.47 -27.44 14.96
CA ASP A 131 -15.65 -25.99 15.03
C ASP A 131 -15.72 -25.47 16.48
N HIS A 132 -16.01 -24.18 16.61
CA HIS A 132 -16.03 -23.48 17.90
C HIS A 132 -17.10 -24.01 18.88
N THR A 133 -18.01 -24.88 18.44
CA THR A 133 -18.99 -25.53 19.32
C THR A 133 -18.41 -26.72 20.09
N ALA A 134 -17.28 -27.28 19.62
CA ALA A 134 -16.53 -28.34 20.30
C ALA A 134 -15.00 -28.07 20.28
N PRO A 135 -14.54 -26.93 20.82
CA PRO A 135 -13.19 -26.42 20.56
C PRO A 135 -12.07 -27.24 21.22
N THR A 136 -12.37 -27.97 22.29
CA THR A 136 -11.42 -28.82 23.03
C THR A 136 -11.44 -30.28 22.59
N ASP A 137 -12.37 -30.66 21.72
CA ASP A 137 -12.46 -32.01 21.19
C ASP A 137 -11.52 -32.13 19.98
N THR A 138 -10.63 -33.11 20.04
CA THR A 138 -9.61 -33.40 19.02
C THR A 138 -9.87 -34.72 18.31
N SER A 139 -11.04 -35.35 18.51
CA SER A 139 -11.33 -36.69 17.97
C SER A 139 -11.37 -36.75 16.45
N GLU A 140 -11.68 -35.62 15.80
CA GLU A 140 -11.73 -35.47 14.34
C GLU A 140 -10.56 -34.63 13.79
N ASP A 141 -9.53 -34.37 14.60
CA ASP A 141 -8.38 -33.62 14.13
C ASP A 141 -7.63 -34.42 13.06
N LYS A 142 -7.53 -33.85 11.86
CA LYS A 142 -6.84 -34.52 10.75
C LYS A 142 -6.01 -33.52 9.97
N PHE A 143 -4.83 -33.97 9.55
CA PHE A 143 -3.96 -33.20 8.68
C PHE A 143 -3.85 -33.89 7.32
N LEU A 144 -4.21 -33.17 6.27
CA LEU A 144 -4.04 -33.59 4.88
C LEU A 144 -2.89 -32.80 4.28
N PRO A 145 -1.71 -33.42 4.05
CA PRO A 145 -0.55 -32.71 3.52
C PRO A 145 -0.82 -32.21 2.11
N ILE A 146 -0.27 -31.05 1.79
CA ILE A 146 -0.27 -30.50 0.43
C ILE A 146 1.17 -30.18 0.01
N THR A 147 1.44 -30.22 -1.30
CA THR A 147 2.72 -29.76 -1.83
C THR A 147 2.52 -28.67 -2.87
N PHE A 148 3.35 -27.64 -2.77
CA PHE A 148 3.48 -26.65 -3.80
C PHE A 148 4.55 -27.10 -4.79
N ARG A 149 4.42 -26.69 -6.06
CA ARG A 149 5.44 -26.96 -7.08
C ARG A 149 6.80 -26.46 -6.59
N ALA A 150 7.78 -27.34 -6.50
CA ALA A 150 9.16 -26.97 -6.27
C ALA A 150 9.68 -26.24 -7.52
N GLY A 151 9.72 -24.91 -7.46
CA GLY A 151 10.06 -24.08 -8.61
C GLY A 151 9.81 -22.61 -8.31
N ALA A 152 10.89 -21.96 -7.86
CA ALA A 152 11.06 -20.54 -7.58
C ALA A 152 10.10 -19.95 -6.52
N ALA A 153 10.67 -19.21 -5.55
CA ALA A 153 9.94 -18.10 -4.96
C ALA A 153 9.23 -17.36 -6.11
N ALA A 154 7.95 -16.99 -5.94
CA ALA A 154 7.27 -16.14 -6.92
C ALA A 154 8.27 -15.07 -7.36
N PRO A 155 8.59 -14.93 -8.67
CA PRO A 155 9.68 -14.07 -9.09
C PRO A 155 9.48 -12.73 -8.40
N VAL A 156 10.44 -12.35 -7.56
CA VAL A 156 10.43 -11.04 -6.91
C VAL A 156 10.54 -10.07 -8.07
N LEU A 157 9.38 -9.55 -8.50
CA LEU A 157 9.31 -8.64 -9.61
C LEU A 157 10.20 -7.44 -9.26
N ALA A 158 10.99 -6.98 -10.23
CA ALA A 158 11.83 -5.83 -10.00
C ALA A 158 10.97 -4.65 -9.54
N ALA A 159 11.44 -3.93 -8.53
CA ALA A 159 10.79 -2.69 -8.11
C ALA A 159 10.79 -1.71 -9.29
N ASP A 160 9.66 -1.04 -9.50
CA ASP A 160 9.59 0.00 -10.51
C ASP A 160 10.40 1.22 -10.05
N GLU A 161 11.04 1.86 -11.02
CA GLU A 161 11.77 3.10 -10.81
C GLU A 161 10.87 4.25 -11.26
N ILE A 162 10.33 4.98 -10.27
CA ILE A 162 9.40 6.09 -10.50
C ILE A 162 10.14 7.40 -10.26
N ILE A 163 10.26 8.19 -11.33
CA ILE A 163 10.80 9.56 -11.26
C ILE A 163 9.62 10.52 -11.29
N VAL A 164 9.52 11.38 -10.28
CA VAL A 164 8.51 12.44 -10.22
C VAL A 164 9.21 13.78 -10.16
N THR A 165 8.72 14.75 -10.93
CA THR A 165 9.24 16.11 -10.94
C THR A 165 8.16 17.13 -10.58
N LEU A 166 8.57 18.16 -9.84
CA LEU A 166 7.82 19.40 -9.64
C LEU A 166 8.47 20.49 -10.50
N ASN A 167 7.74 21.01 -11.49
CA ASN A 167 8.23 22.03 -12.43
C ASN A 167 9.59 21.65 -13.07
N GLY A 168 9.79 20.37 -13.38
CA GLY A 168 11.03 19.83 -13.94
C GLY A 168 12.13 19.51 -12.93
N THR A 169 11.99 19.88 -11.65
CA THR A 169 12.92 19.49 -10.58
C THR A 169 12.51 18.16 -9.99
N ALA A 170 13.42 17.19 -9.92
CA ALA A 170 13.13 15.87 -9.35
C ALA A 170 12.79 15.96 -7.86
N LEU A 171 11.70 15.31 -7.45
CA LEU A 171 11.34 15.14 -6.06
C LEU A 171 12.03 13.91 -5.47
N VAL A 172 12.42 14.01 -4.20
CA VAL A 172 13.00 12.89 -3.45
C VAL A 172 11.97 12.38 -2.46
N ARG A 173 11.75 11.05 -2.44
CA ARG A 173 10.79 10.46 -1.51
C ARG A 173 11.17 10.76 -0.07
N ASN A 174 10.16 10.98 0.77
CA ASN A 174 10.30 11.30 2.19
C ASN A 174 11.13 12.55 2.51
N VAL A 175 11.52 13.35 1.51
CA VAL A 175 12.22 14.63 1.68
C VAL A 175 11.25 15.76 1.39
N PRO A 176 10.95 16.63 2.36
CA PRO A 176 10.01 17.72 2.16
C PRO A 176 10.48 18.72 1.11
N SER A 177 9.58 19.10 0.21
CA SER A 177 9.78 20.21 -0.74
C SER A 177 8.88 21.39 -0.39
N ASN A 178 9.30 22.62 -0.65
CA ASN A 178 8.44 23.78 -0.41
C ASN A 178 7.41 23.94 -1.54
N LEU A 179 6.17 24.25 -1.19
CA LEU A 179 5.11 24.58 -2.14
C LEU A 179 4.37 25.84 -1.65
N ALA A 180 4.51 26.93 -2.40
CA ALA A 180 3.84 28.18 -2.05
C ALA A 180 2.35 28.16 -2.45
N TYR A 181 1.52 28.86 -1.68
CA TYR A 181 0.10 29.01 -1.95
C TYR A 181 -0.16 29.48 -3.40
N ARG A 182 -0.95 28.69 -4.14
CA ARG A 182 -1.29 28.91 -5.57
C ARG A 182 -0.09 29.16 -6.50
N ALA A 183 1.10 28.67 -6.13
CA ALA A 183 2.21 28.65 -7.07
C ALA A 183 1.93 27.65 -8.19
N ASP A 184 2.50 27.91 -9.36
CA ASP A 184 2.52 26.93 -10.45
C ASP A 184 3.25 25.68 -9.97
N ALA A 185 2.58 24.54 -10.00
CA ALA A 185 3.13 23.28 -9.51
C ALA A 185 2.69 22.12 -10.42
N LYS A 186 3.38 22.05 -11.55
CA LYS A 186 3.23 20.98 -12.53
C LYS A 186 3.97 19.74 -12.06
N ILE A 187 3.24 18.65 -11.92
CA ILE A 187 3.74 17.33 -11.60
C ILE A 187 3.84 16.51 -12.88
N VAL A 188 5.01 15.93 -13.11
CA VAL A 188 5.23 14.98 -14.20
C VAL A 188 5.89 13.75 -13.62
N ALA A 189 5.39 12.58 -13.99
CA ALA A 189 5.97 11.30 -13.59
C ALA A 189 6.37 10.47 -14.78
N THR A 190 7.41 9.67 -14.59
CA THR A 190 7.84 8.65 -15.54
C THR A 190 8.13 7.39 -14.75
N ALA A 191 7.40 6.33 -15.07
CA ALA A 191 7.72 4.97 -14.64
C ALA A 191 8.64 4.34 -15.68
N LYS A 192 9.76 3.77 -15.25
CA LYS A 192 10.69 3.09 -16.17
C LYS A 192 10.05 1.89 -16.87
N SER A 193 9.08 1.26 -16.22
CA SER A 193 8.24 0.20 -16.78
C SER A 193 7.27 0.66 -17.88
N GLY A 194 7.07 1.98 -18.04
CA GLY A 194 6.03 2.56 -18.89
C GLY A 194 4.61 2.47 -18.30
N LEU A 195 4.46 1.97 -17.07
CA LEU A 195 3.16 1.90 -16.40
C LEU A 195 2.60 3.30 -16.10
N PRO A 196 1.27 3.48 -16.18
CA PRO A 196 0.64 4.73 -15.79
C PRO A 196 0.84 4.97 -14.29
N VAL A 197 1.23 6.20 -13.93
CA VAL A 197 1.36 6.64 -12.54
C VAL A 197 0.10 7.41 -12.14
N THR A 198 -0.60 6.91 -11.14
CA THR A 198 -1.75 7.60 -10.55
C THR A 198 -1.28 8.42 -9.36
N PHE A 199 -1.83 9.62 -9.22
CA PHE A 199 -1.53 10.54 -8.12
C PHE A 199 -2.78 10.83 -7.30
N THR A 200 -2.60 11.06 -6.01
CA THR A 200 -3.70 11.39 -5.10
C THR A 200 -3.18 12.34 -4.02
N SER A 201 -3.90 13.44 -3.77
CA SER A 201 -3.64 14.27 -2.60
C SER A 201 -4.09 13.52 -1.35
N LEU A 202 -3.18 13.28 -0.41
CA LEU A 202 -3.44 12.56 0.84
C LEU A 202 -3.89 13.50 1.97
N THR A 203 -3.92 14.80 1.72
CA THR A 203 -4.20 15.85 2.71
C THR A 203 -5.18 16.88 2.13
N PRO A 204 -6.12 17.42 2.92
CA PRO A 204 -7.08 18.43 2.46
C PRO A 204 -6.44 19.80 2.16
N GLU A 205 -5.20 20.05 2.59
CA GLU A 205 -4.45 21.29 2.35
C GLU A 205 -4.02 21.48 0.88
N CYS A 206 -4.12 20.43 0.07
CA CYS A 206 -3.80 20.44 -1.34
C CYS A 206 -4.86 19.72 -2.17
N SER A 207 -5.02 20.17 -3.41
CA SER A 207 -5.73 19.42 -4.44
C SER A 207 -4.77 19.02 -5.55
N TYR A 208 -5.03 17.87 -6.17
CA TYR A 208 -4.30 17.43 -7.37
C TYR A 208 -5.32 17.12 -8.48
N ALA A 209 -5.15 17.77 -9.63
CA ALA A 209 -5.97 17.54 -10.82
C ALA A 209 -5.15 17.82 -12.08
N ASP A 210 -5.31 16.98 -13.11
CA ASP A 210 -4.73 17.18 -14.45
C ASP A 210 -3.23 17.50 -14.47
N GLY A 211 -2.44 16.84 -13.62
CA GLY A 211 -0.99 17.07 -13.51
C GLY A 211 -0.60 18.32 -12.74
N ILE A 212 -1.55 19.01 -12.10
CA ILE A 212 -1.30 20.21 -11.30
C ILE A 212 -1.60 19.93 -9.84
N LEU A 213 -0.59 20.11 -8.99
CA LEU A 213 -0.74 20.14 -7.54
C LEU A 213 -1.00 21.58 -7.11
N THR A 214 -2.05 21.84 -6.34
CA THR A 214 -2.40 23.19 -5.87
C THR A 214 -2.42 23.23 -4.36
N ALA A 215 -1.57 24.08 -3.78
CA ALA A 215 -1.64 24.43 -2.36
C ALA A 215 -2.86 25.31 -2.09
N LEU A 216 -3.75 24.84 -1.20
CA LEU A 216 -4.97 25.54 -0.79
C LEU A 216 -4.77 26.37 0.49
N LYS A 217 -3.63 26.19 1.16
CA LYS A 217 -3.17 27.00 2.30
C LYS A 217 -1.71 27.41 2.09
N GLY A 218 -1.31 28.52 2.69
CA GLY A 218 0.06 29.04 2.71
C GLY A 218 0.86 28.64 3.95
N ALA A 219 0.36 27.70 4.75
CA ALA A 219 1.05 27.13 5.90
C ALA A 219 0.52 25.72 6.17
N GLY A 220 1.35 24.89 6.81
CA GLY A 220 1.04 23.49 7.11
C GLY A 220 1.81 22.53 6.19
N GLN A 221 1.28 21.32 6.07
CA GLN A 221 1.90 20.25 5.30
C GLN A 221 0.91 19.69 4.29
N CYS A 222 1.46 19.15 3.21
CA CYS A 222 0.71 18.52 2.15
C CYS A 222 1.44 17.25 1.72
N ALA A 223 0.71 16.18 1.40
CA ALA A 223 1.33 14.93 0.95
C ALA A 223 0.70 14.49 -0.37
N LEU A 224 1.54 14.36 -1.40
CA LEU A 224 1.14 13.82 -2.70
C LEU A 224 1.53 12.34 -2.75
N GLY A 225 0.54 11.45 -2.75
CA GLY A 225 0.71 10.02 -2.95
C GLY A 225 0.80 9.66 -4.43
N TYR A 226 1.58 8.64 -4.77
CA TYR A 226 1.58 8.02 -6.09
C TYR A 226 1.40 6.51 -6.00
N SER A 227 0.86 5.91 -7.07
CA SER A 227 0.75 4.45 -7.23
C SER A 227 0.89 4.00 -8.69
N THR A 228 1.48 2.82 -8.89
CA THR A 228 1.41 2.03 -10.13
C THR A 228 0.81 0.66 -9.83
N ALA A 229 0.03 0.10 -10.75
CA ALA A 229 -0.64 -1.17 -10.55
C ALA A 229 0.30 -2.40 -10.62
N GLY A 230 1.52 -2.22 -11.10
CA GLY A 230 2.42 -3.33 -11.47
C GLY A 230 1.95 -4.06 -12.73
N ASN A 231 2.71 -5.08 -13.14
CA ASN A 231 2.36 -5.99 -14.24
C ASN A 231 3.06 -7.35 -14.06
N ALA A 232 3.05 -8.20 -15.08
CA ALA A 232 3.66 -9.53 -15.03
C ALA A 232 5.19 -9.53 -14.81
N THR A 233 5.90 -8.42 -15.04
CA THR A 233 7.37 -8.32 -14.94
C THR A 233 7.87 -7.26 -13.94
N THR A 234 6.98 -6.36 -13.48
CA THR A 234 7.31 -5.23 -12.61
C THR A 234 6.36 -5.17 -11.41
N ALA A 235 6.89 -4.99 -10.21
CA ALA A 235 6.10 -4.88 -9.00
C ALA A 235 5.25 -3.59 -8.99
N ALA A 236 4.08 -3.64 -8.35
CA ALA A 236 3.33 -2.43 -8.03
C ALA A 236 4.18 -1.51 -7.13
N ALA A 237 4.16 -0.21 -7.40
CA ALA A 237 4.90 0.77 -6.62
C ALA A 237 3.93 1.75 -5.96
N THR A 238 4.21 2.13 -4.72
CA THR A 238 3.51 3.21 -4.03
C THR A 238 4.51 4.08 -3.27
N GLY A 239 4.14 5.32 -3.00
CA GLY A 239 4.95 6.22 -2.17
C GLY A 239 4.28 7.57 -2.01
N ASN A 240 4.93 8.47 -1.29
CA ASN A 240 4.46 9.84 -1.13
C ASN A 240 5.62 10.84 -1.18
N PHE A 241 5.27 12.07 -1.53
CA PHE A 241 6.14 13.24 -1.49
C PHE A 241 5.55 14.25 -0.51
N PRO A 242 6.24 14.55 0.61
CA PRO A 242 5.81 15.57 1.54
C PRO A 242 6.15 16.98 1.00
N PHE A 243 5.26 17.92 1.26
CA PHE A 243 5.42 19.34 0.97
C PHE A 243 5.22 20.18 2.21
N ILE A 244 6.11 21.15 2.44
CA ILE A 244 5.93 22.20 3.42
C ILE A 244 5.29 23.39 2.71
N LEU A 245 4.12 23.80 3.19
CA LEU A 245 3.38 24.90 2.58
C LEU A 245 3.95 26.22 3.07
N THR A 246 4.15 27.14 2.12
CA THR A 246 4.66 28.48 2.39
C THR A 246 3.68 29.54 1.86
N PRO A 247 3.72 30.77 2.41
CA PRO A 247 2.88 31.84 1.90
C PRO A 247 3.13 32.11 0.41
N GLY A 248 2.07 32.45 -0.31
CA GLY A 248 2.14 32.86 -1.71
C GLY A 248 2.91 34.17 -1.87
N ALA A 249 3.67 34.29 -2.96
CA ALA A 249 4.39 35.51 -3.32
C ALA A 249 3.43 36.53 -3.94
N GLN A 250 3.09 37.57 -3.17
CA GLN A 250 2.18 38.60 -3.64
C GLN A 250 2.92 39.63 -4.50
N GLN A 251 2.44 39.82 -5.73
CA GLN A 251 3.01 40.69 -6.74
C GLN A 251 1.99 41.74 -7.18
N ILE A 252 2.47 42.96 -7.39
CA ILE A 252 1.72 44.02 -8.06
C ILE A 252 2.09 44.05 -9.55
N GLY A 253 1.15 44.48 -10.40
CA GLY A 253 1.43 44.66 -11.82
C GLY A 253 2.51 45.72 -12.09
N ALA A 254 3.02 45.76 -13.32
CA ALA A 254 4.09 46.67 -13.70
C ALA A 254 3.72 48.15 -13.49
N LEU A 255 4.62 48.90 -12.85
CA LEU A 255 4.52 50.34 -12.65
C LEU A 255 5.36 51.10 -13.69
N PRO A 256 4.97 52.31 -14.12
CA PRO A 256 5.70 53.07 -15.12
C PRO A 256 7.05 53.54 -14.59
N LYS A 257 8.12 53.40 -15.39
CA LYS A 257 9.45 53.93 -15.03
C LYS A 257 9.57 55.44 -15.23
N SER A 258 8.78 56.00 -16.15
CA SER A 258 8.74 57.43 -16.43
C SER A 258 7.38 57.88 -16.97
N LEU A 259 7.06 59.16 -16.78
CA LEU A 259 5.86 59.81 -17.33
C LEU A 259 6.20 61.21 -17.83
N LYS A 260 5.46 61.67 -18.85
CA LYS A 260 5.54 63.07 -19.28
C LYS A 260 4.72 63.97 -18.34
N VAL A 261 5.17 65.19 -18.10
CA VAL A 261 4.39 66.19 -17.33
C VAL A 261 2.97 66.34 -17.91
N GLY A 262 1.96 66.42 -17.04
CA GLY A 262 0.55 66.54 -17.40
C GLY A 262 -0.16 65.22 -17.69
N VAL A 263 0.60 64.13 -17.95
CA VAL A 263 0.01 62.81 -18.23
C VAL A 263 -0.53 62.17 -16.96
N SER A 264 -1.68 61.52 -17.10
CA SER A 264 -2.25 60.64 -16.07
C SER A 264 -2.15 59.18 -16.51
N LYS A 265 -1.79 58.28 -15.59
CA LYS A 265 -1.67 56.84 -15.84
C LYS A 265 -2.44 56.07 -14.76
N SER A 266 -3.33 55.18 -15.21
CA SER A 266 -3.97 54.20 -14.33
C SER A 266 -2.95 53.12 -13.95
N LEU A 267 -2.79 52.90 -12.65
CA LEU A 267 -1.96 51.86 -12.05
C LEU A 267 -2.80 50.58 -11.79
N PRO A 268 -2.16 49.42 -11.61
CA PRO A 268 -2.85 48.18 -11.22
C PRO A 268 -3.71 48.39 -9.97
N LYS A 269 -4.98 47.96 -10.02
CA LYS A 269 -5.91 48.09 -8.89
C LYS A 269 -5.78 46.97 -7.86
N SER A 270 -5.39 45.77 -8.32
CA SER A 270 -5.29 44.58 -7.50
C SER A 270 -3.98 43.81 -7.75
N SER A 271 -3.54 43.06 -6.74
CA SER A 271 -2.40 42.14 -6.84
C SER A 271 -2.78 40.88 -7.64
N ASN A 272 -1.79 40.01 -7.88
CA ASN A 272 -2.00 38.66 -8.43
C ASN A 272 -2.93 37.77 -7.60
N PHE A 273 -3.17 38.11 -6.33
CA PHE A 273 -4.14 37.44 -5.46
C PHE A 273 -5.48 38.16 -5.34
N GLY A 274 -5.69 39.24 -6.10
CA GLY A 274 -6.92 40.03 -6.10
C GLY A 274 -7.01 41.05 -4.95
N GLU A 275 -5.97 41.18 -4.14
CA GLU A 275 -5.94 42.13 -3.02
C GLU A 275 -5.82 43.57 -3.53
N MET A 276 -6.51 44.52 -2.88
CA MET A 276 -6.48 45.92 -3.31
C MET A 276 -5.09 46.53 -3.09
N ILE A 277 -4.57 47.23 -4.11
CA ILE A 277 -3.30 47.95 -4.00
C ILE A 277 -3.55 49.40 -3.62
N MET A 278 -3.02 49.81 -2.47
CA MET A 278 -3.01 51.19 -2.00
C MET A 278 -1.74 51.89 -2.46
N TYR A 279 -1.88 53.07 -3.05
CA TYR A 279 -0.76 53.91 -3.48
C TYR A 279 -0.70 55.20 -2.69
N LYS A 280 0.51 55.64 -2.33
CA LYS A 280 0.76 56.92 -1.68
C LYS A 280 1.99 57.58 -2.30
N THR A 281 1.98 58.91 -2.33
CA THR A 281 3.17 59.69 -2.68
C THR A 281 3.22 60.95 -1.84
N SER A 282 4.43 61.29 -1.41
CA SER A 282 4.77 62.57 -0.76
C SER A 282 5.49 63.52 -1.73
N SER A 283 5.73 63.10 -2.97
CA SER A 283 6.47 63.86 -3.96
C SER A 283 5.62 64.98 -4.57
N LYS A 284 6.18 66.19 -4.70
CA LYS A 284 5.48 67.31 -5.37
C LYS A 284 5.47 67.22 -6.91
N SER A 285 6.25 66.29 -7.47
CA SER A 285 6.36 66.02 -8.91
C SER A 285 5.18 65.24 -9.47
N CYS A 286 4.36 64.61 -8.61
CA CYS A 286 3.21 63.80 -8.98
C CYS A 286 2.12 63.83 -7.91
N SER A 287 0.92 63.36 -8.24
CA SER A 287 -0.18 63.17 -7.29
C SER A 287 -0.92 61.87 -7.61
N ILE A 288 -1.49 61.23 -6.59
CA ILE A 288 -2.24 59.99 -6.72
C ILE A 288 -3.66 60.20 -6.22
N LYS A 289 -4.65 59.82 -7.02
CA LYS A 289 -6.07 59.78 -6.61
C LYS A 289 -6.62 58.42 -6.97
N ALA A 290 -7.07 57.67 -5.96
CA ALA A 290 -7.34 56.23 -6.08
C ALA A 290 -6.10 55.52 -6.69
N ASN A 291 -6.23 54.94 -7.89
CA ASN A 291 -5.13 54.28 -8.61
C ASN A 291 -4.62 55.09 -9.81
N VAL A 292 -5.01 56.36 -9.97
CA VAL A 292 -4.59 57.20 -11.11
C VAL A 292 -3.48 58.15 -10.68
N LEU A 293 -2.29 57.90 -11.19
CA LEU A 293 -1.10 58.72 -10.98
C LEU A 293 -1.06 59.85 -12.01
N LYS A 294 -1.01 61.10 -11.55
CA LYS A 294 -0.88 62.29 -12.41
C LYS A 294 0.52 62.89 -12.25
N ALA A 295 1.23 63.06 -13.36
CA ALA A 295 2.50 63.76 -13.42
C ALA A 295 2.28 65.28 -13.40
N SER A 296 2.92 65.97 -12.47
CA SER A 296 2.64 67.40 -12.20
C SER A 296 3.83 68.31 -12.53
N LYS A 297 5.07 67.90 -12.20
CA LYS A 297 6.28 68.71 -12.43
C LYS A 297 7.47 67.81 -12.77
N PRO A 298 8.45 68.28 -13.57
CA PRO A 298 9.68 67.54 -13.83
C PRO A 298 10.40 67.14 -12.53
N GLY A 299 11.02 65.96 -12.52
CA GLY A 299 11.77 65.44 -11.37
C GLY A 299 11.44 63.99 -11.03
N ALA A 300 11.90 63.50 -9.88
CA ALA A 300 11.58 62.14 -9.41
C ALA A 300 10.27 62.13 -8.61
N CYS A 301 9.40 61.18 -8.90
CA CYS A 301 8.19 60.87 -8.15
C CYS A 301 8.43 59.56 -7.39
N ALA A 302 8.54 59.63 -6.06
CA ALA A 302 8.56 58.45 -5.20
C ALA A 302 7.12 58.00 -4.94
N LEU A 303 6.78 56.78 -5.36
CA LEU A 303 5.46 56.19 -5.22
C LEU A 303 5.56 54.94 -4.35
N ASP A 304 4.96 55.01 -3.18
CA ASP A 304 4.82 53.87 -2.28
C ASP A 304 3.58 53.07 -2.65
N PHE A 305 3.69 51.75 -2.57
CA PHE A 305 2.57 50.83 -2.78
C PHE A 305 2.47 49.86 -1.61
N HIS A 306 1.23 49.44 -1.33
CA HIS A 306 0.92 48.48 -0.28
C HIS A 306 -0.23 47.58 -0.74
N ALA A 307 -0.04 46.27 -0.66
CA ALA A 307 -1.08 45.26 -0.76
C ALA A 307 -1.03 44.39 0.52
N ALA A 308 -2.17 44.26 1.18
CA ALA A 308 -2.25 43.61 2.49
C ALA A 308 -1.92 42.11 2.42
N GLU A 309 -1.49 41.55 3.53
CA GLU A 309 -1.39 40.09 3.65
C GLU A 309 -2.76 39.46 3.90
N LYS A 310 -2.83 38.14 3.62
CA LYS A 310 -3.92 37.30 4.13
C LYS A 310 -3.30 36.16 4.91
N SER A 311 -3.49 36.18 6.23
CA SER A 311 -2.92 35.19 7.13
C SER A 311 -3.22 33.76 6.66
N GLY A 312 -2.19 32.91 6.66
CA GLY A 312 -2.28 31.54 6.18
C GLY A 312 -2.46 31.38 4.67
N MET A 313 -2.31 32.43 3.85
CA MET A 313 -2.44 32.37 2.39
C MET A 313 -1.24 33.03 1.68
N TRP A 314 -1.07 34.34 1.77
CA TRP A 314 0.03 35.09 1.12
C TRP A 314 0.52 36.23 2.00
N GLN A 315 1.79 36.60 1.81
CA GLN A 315 2.43 37.70 2.55
C GLN A 315 2.10 39.06 1.93
N MET A 316 2.23 40.11 2.75
CA MET A 316 2.07 41.49 2.31
C MET A 316 3.09 41.85 1.22
N SER A 317 2.69 42.73 0.30
CA SER A 317 3.58 43.30 -0.70
C SER A 317 3.64 44.80 -0.48
N HIS A 318 4.81 45.31 -0.07
CA HIS A 318 5.03 46.74 0.19
C HIS A 318 6.36 47.19 -0.39
N GLY A 319 6.39 48.37 -0.98
CA GLY A 319 7.62 48.93 -1.53
C GLY A 319 7.44 50.35 -2.04
N SER A 320 8.53 50.91 -2.57
CA SER A 320 8.58 52.24 -3.15
C SER A 320 9.25 52.18 -4.52
N VAL A 321 8.68 52.86 -5.51
CA VAL A 321 9.24 52.97 -6.87
C VAL A 321 9.50 54.44 -7.20
N LYS A 322 10.65 54.72 -7.80
CA LYS A 322 10.98 56.04 -8.34
C LYS A 322 10.58 56.13 -9.81
N ILE A 323 9.69 57.06 -10.12
CA ILE A 323 9.18 57.33 -11.47
C ILE A 323 9.76 58.66 -11.94
N VAL A 324 10.41 58.66 -13.10
CA VAL A 324 10.99 59.89 -13.66
C VAL A 324 9.92 60.70 -14.39
N ILE A 325 9.68 61.92 -13.97
CA ILE A 325 8.79 62.86 -14.64
C ILE A 325 9.61 63.77 -15.54
N LYS A 326 9.32 63.74 -16.84
CA LYS A 326 10.02 64.51 -17.89
C LYS A 326 9.08 65.44 -18.63
#